data_AF-A0A1Y1KUZ0-F1
#
_entry.id   AF-A0A1Y1KUZ0-F1
#
_cell.length_a   1.000
_cell.length_b   1.000
_cell.length_c   1.000
_cell.angle_alpha   90.00
_cell.angle_beta   90.00
_cell.angle_gamma   90.00
#
_symmetry.space_group_name_H-M   'P 1'
#
loop_
_entity.id
_entity.type
_entity.pdbx_description
1 polymer ?
#
loop_
_entity_poly.entity_id
_entity_poly.type
_entity_poly.pdbx_seq_one_letter_code
_entity_poly.pdbx_strand_id
1 'polypeptide(L)'
;MLRKTVLCLFIACFASVRSIEIPDGLIDETAAACMKETNVDKAKLSEMFDDEFHMKYPHDVTSKFMDCALGKVDFFQEDGAFNREVLTKDLAKALPNFLSDKIDDKKAAELANEIYHDCSVPKGESAVEKVANFHNCMIVELKKKATAV
;
A
#
# COMPACT_ATOMS: atom_id res chain seq x y z
N MET A 1 12.24 -25.61 -40.27
CA MET A 1 12.28 -24.21 -39.76
C MET A 1 11.24 -23.91 -38.66
N LEU A 2 10.61 -24.92 -38.03
CA LEU A 2 9.57 -24.69 -36.99
C LEU A 2 10.09 -24.47 -35.55
N ARG A 3 11.36 -24.79 -35.28
CA ARG A 3 11.89 -24.87 -33.90
C ARG A 3 12.23 -23.52 -33.28
N LYS A 4 12.45 -22.47 -34.08
CA LYS A 4 12.81 -21.12 -33.61
C LYS A 4 11.59 -20.27 -33.27
N THR A 5 10.47 -20.48 -33.96
CA THR A 5 9.24 -19.69 -33.77
C THR A 5 8.52 -20.02 -32.47
N VAL A 6 8.58 -21.28 -32.03
CA VAL A 6 7.96 -21.72 -30.76
C VAL A 6 8.71 -21.15 -29.54
N LEU A 7 10.03 -20.95 -29.63
CA LEU A 7 10.83 -20.39 -28.54
C LEU A 7 10.50 -18.91 -28.25
N CYS A 8 10.18 -18.13 -29.28
CA CYS A 8 9.78 -16.73 -29.12
C CYS A 8 8.42 -16.55 -28.43
N LEU A 9 7.50 -17.51 -28.62
CA LEU A 9 6.18 -17.50 -27.96
C LEU A 9 6.29 -17.77 -26.46
N PHE A 10 7.21 -18.63 -26.02
CA PHE A 10 7.41 -18.89 -24.59
C PHE A 10 8.05 -17.70 -23.85
N ILE A 11 8.93 -16.92 -24.51
CA ILE A 11 9.56 -15.73 -23.90
C ILE A 11 8.55 -14.58 -23.74
N ALA A 12 7.58 -14.45 -24.66
CA ALA A 12 6.56 -13.40 -24.60
C ALA A 12 5.51 -13.63 -23.48
N CYS A 13 5.28 -14.88 -23.05
CA CYS A 13 4.32 -15.18 -21.97
C CYS A 13 4.78 -14.77 -20.57
N PHE A 14 6.08 -14.53 -20.34
CA PHE A 14 6.59 -14.09 -19.03
C PHE A 14 6.54 -12.58 -18.81
N ALA A 15 6.22 -11.78 -19.83
CA ALA A 15 6.33 -10.32 -19.79
C ALA A 15 5.05 -9.58 -19.36
N SER A 16 4.05 -10.29 -18.81
CA SER A 16 2.80 -9.65 -18.35
C SER A 16 2.56 -9.80 -16.86
N VAL A 17 3.64 -9.82 -16.05
CA VAL A 17 3.52 -9.42 -14.65
C VAL A 17 3.19 -7.93 -14.66
N ARG A 18 1.93 -7.58 -14.40
CA ARG A 18 1.49 -6.20 -14.25
C ARG A 18 2.07 -5.68 -12.94
N SER A 19 3.34 -5.28 -12.96
CA SER A 19 3.91 -4.58 -11.81
C SER A 19 3.13 -3.29 -11.63
N ILE A 20 2.46 -3.15 -10.49
CA ILE A 20 1.87 -1.88 -10.07
C ILE A 20 3.01 -0.87 -9.95
N GLU A 21 2.84 0.33 -10.47
CA GLU A 21 3.76 1.42 -10.19
C GLU A 21 3.17 2.28 -9.07
N ILE A 22 3.96 2.54 -8.02
CA ILE A 22 3.52 3.42 -6.92
C ILE A 22 3.40 4.85 -7.44
N PRO A 23 2.25 5.53 -7.28
CA PRO A 23 2.12 6.93 -7.63
C PRO A 23 3.14 7.80 -6.88
N ASP A 24 3.78 8.77 -7.55
CA ASP A 24 4.75 9.67 -6.90
C ASP A 24 4.10 10.48 -5.76
N GLY A 25 2.79 10.73 -5.84
CA GLY A 25 2.00 11.37 -4.79
C GLY A 25 1.89 10.57 -3.49
N LEU A 26 2.28 9.29 -3.48
CA LEU A 26 2.37 8.46 -2.27
C LEU A 26 3.79 8.41 -1.68
N ILE A 27 4.79 8.99 -2.36
CA ILE A 27 6.16 9.08 -1.87
C ILE A 27 6.33 10.40 -1.13
N ASP A 28 5.99 10.41 0.14
CA ASP A 28 6.24 11.56 1.03
C ASP A 28 7.69 11.57 1.57
N GLU A 29 8.01 12.54 2.42
CA GLU A 29 9.35 12.68 3.01
C GLU A 29 9.76 11.45 3.82
N THR A 30 8.81 10.78 4.49
CA THR A 30 9.07 9.58 5.29
C THR A 30 9.35 8.39 4.38
N ALA A 31 8.52 8.18 3.37
CA ALA A 31 8.70 7.14 2.37
C ALA A 31 10.04 7.32 1.64
N ALA A 32 10.37 8.54 1.22
CA ALA A 32 11.64 8.86 0.57
C ALA A 32 12.85 8.59 1.48
N ALA A 33 12.75 8.94 2.78
CA ALA A 33 13.79 8.64 3.76
C ALA A 33 13.98 7.12 3.92
N CYS A 34 12.89 6.36 4.04
CA CYS A 34 12.97 4.91 4.18
C CYS A 34 13.47 4.20 2.92
N MET A 35 13.07 4.64 1.73
CA MET A 35 13.64 4.16 0.47
C MET A 35 15.16 4.32 0.44
N LYS A 36 15.67 5.47 0.89
CA LYS A 36 17.10 5.75 0.96
C LYS A 36 17.81 4.90 2.02
N GLU A 37 17.28 4.82 3.23
CA GLU A 37 17.88 4.08 4.36
C GLU A 37 17.91 2.56 4.13
N THR A 38 16.90 2.04 3.44
CA THR A 38 16.76 0.60 3.17
C THR A 38 17.29 0.18 1.80
N ASN A 39 17.74 1.12 0.98
CA ASN A 39 18.16 0.90 -0.41
C ASN A 39 17.06 0.22 -1.26
N VAL A 40 15.80 0.59 -0.98
CA VAL A 40 14.60 0.17 -1.71
C VAL A 40 14.25 1.31 -2.66
N ASP A 41 14.53 1.12 -3.95
CA ASP A 41 14.07 2.04 -4.99
C ASP A 41 12.57 1.86 -5.28
N LYS A 42 12.01 2.75 -6.10
CA LYS A 42 10.58 2.75 -6.42
C LYS A 42 10.11 1.43 -7.06
N ALA A 43 10.97 0.80 -7.89
CA ALA A 43 10.63 -0.45 -8.56
C ALA A 43 10.56 -1.60 -7.55
N LYS A 44 11.49 -1.66 -6.60
CA LYS A 44 11.42 -2.61 -5.48
C LYS A 44 10.26 -2.32 -4.55
N LEU A 45 9.95 -1.05 -4.29
CA LEU A 45 8.82 -0.65 -3.45
C LEU A 45 7.50 -1.22 -3.99
N SER A 46 7.33 -1.23 -5.31
CA SER A 46 6.19 -1.89 -5.97
C SER A 46 6.08 -3.39 -5.68
N GLU A 47 7.19 -4.09 -5.43
CA GLU A 47 7.17 -5.52 -5.09
C GLU A 47 6.44 -5.81 -3.77
N MET A 48 6.31 -4.80 -2.90
CA MET A 48 5.53 -4.88 -1.67
C MET A 48 4.05 -5.16 -1.91
N PHE A 49 3.53 -4.89 -3.12
CA PHE A 49 2.10 -4.99 -3.41
C PHE A 49 1.82 -6.07 -4.45
N ASP A 50 0.68 -6.76 -4.32
CA ASP A 50 0.13 -7.62 -5.37
C ASP A 50 -0.60 -6.79 -6.45
N ASP A 51 -1.13 -7.46 -7.46
CA ASP A 51 -1.83 -6.83 -8.59
C ASP A 51 -3.13 -6.10 -8.17
N GLU A 52 -3.58 -6.32 -6.93
CA GLU A 52 -4.75 -5.70 -6.34
C GLU A 52 -4.41 -4.56 -5.37
N PHE A 53 -3.13 -4.20 -5.28
CA PHE A 53 -2.55 -3.24 -4.33
C PHE A 53 -2.60 -3.70 -2.86
N HIS A 54 -2.80 -4.99 -2.59
CA HIS A 54 -2.63 -5.54 -1.24
C HIS A 54 -1.14 -5.67 -0.92
N MET A 55 -0.77 -5.22 0.28
CA MET A 55 0.57 -5.40 0.81
C MET A 55 0.83 -6.89 1.08
N LYS A 56 1.90 -7.40 0.46
CA LYS A 56 2.39 -8.77 0.65
C LYS A 56 3.13 -8.87 1.98
N TYR A 57 2.68 -9.78 2.83
CA TYR A 57 3.36 -10.14 4.06
C TYR A 57 3.21 -11.65 4.33
N PRO A 58 4.28 -12.37 4.72
CA PRO A 58 5.66 -11.91 4.85
C PRO A 58 6.33 -11.67 3.48
N HIS A 59 7.13 -10.62 3.38
CA HIS A 59 7.94 -10.30 2.19
C HIS A 59 9.15 -9.44 2.61
N ASP A 60 10.32 -9.67 2.01
CA ASP A 60 11.59 -9.03 2.44
C ASP A 60 11.55 -7.50 2.27
N VAL A 61 11.13 -7.02 1.10
CA VAL A 61 11.02 -5.58 0.85
C VAL A 61 9.99 -4.94 1.78
N THR A 62 8.84 -5.59 1.98
CA THR A 62 7.79 -5.10 2.88
C THR A 62 8.32 -4.96 4.29
N SER A 63 8.99 -6.00 4.81
CA SER A 63 9.50 -6.00 6.18
C SER A 63 10.54 -4.90 6.37
N LYS A 64 11.53 -4.81 5.48
CA LYS A 64 12.58 -3.77 5.54
C LYS A 64 12.01 -2.36 5.50
N PHE A 65 11.12 -2.09 4.55
CA PHE A 65 10.55 -0.76 4.38
C PHE A 65 9.64 -0.40 5.56
N MET A 66 8.77 -1.32 5.99
CA MET A 66 7.84 -1.07 7.08
C MET A 66 8.52 -0.96 8.44
N ASP A 67 9.58 -1.73 8.70
CA ASP A 67 10.38 -1.58 9.92
C ASP A 67 10.99 -0.18 10.02
N CYS A 68 11.46 0.38 8.90
CA CYS A 68 11.91 1.77 8.84
C CYS A 68 10.76 2.76 9.11
N ALA A 69 9.61 2.58 8.46
CA ALA A 69 8.46 3.48 8.60
C ALA A 69 7.91 3.47 10.04
N LEU A 70 7.85 2.29 10.67
CA LEU A 70 7.43 2.10 12.06
C LEU A 70 8.35 2.80 13.07
N GLY A 71 9.62 3.04 12.71
CA GLY A 71 10.55 3.81 13.53
C GLY A 71 10.43 5.32 13.37
N LYS A 72 9.60 5.82 12.44
CA LYS A 72 9.47 7.25 12.11
C LYS A 72 8.05 7.78 12.24
N VAL A 73 7.06 6.89 12.20
CA VAL A 73 5.63 7.22 12.23
C VAL A 73 4.99 6.48 13.40
N ASP A 74 4.23 7.22 14.20
CA ASP A 74 3.50 6.68 15.34
C ASP A 74 2.22 5.96 14.88
N PHE A 75 2.38 4.84 14.18
CA PHE A 75 1.26 4.01 13.69
C PHE A 75 0.42 3.41 14.82
N PHE A 76 1.02 3.25 16.00
CA PHE A 76 0.43 2.61 17.16
C PHE A 76 0.47 3.54 18.37
N GLN A 77 -0.55 3.43 19.21
CA GLN A 77 -0.55 3.98 20.56
C GLN A 77 0.20 3.03 21.52
N GLU A 78 0.48 3.50 22.74
CA GLU A 78 1.19 2.71 23.75
C GLU A 78 0.47 1.39 24.13
N ASP A 79 -0.85 1.35 24.00
CA ASP A 79 -1.67 0.15 24.24
C ASP A 79 -1.68 -0.84 23.06
N GLY A 80 -0.98 -0.52 21.97
CA GLY A 80 -0.92 -1.31 20.75
C GLY A 80 -2.11 -1.15 19.81
N ALA A 81 -3.05 -0.24 20.11
CA ALA A 81 -4.10 0.17 19.19
C ALA A 81 -3.53 1.04 18.07
N PHE A 82 -4.24 1.12 16.96
CA PHE A 82 -3.86 1.99 15.85
C PHE A 82 -4.03 3.47 16.21
N ASN A 83 -3.05 4.30 15.86
CA ASN A 83 -3.15 5.74 16.01
C ASN A 83 -4.10 6.33 14.96
N ARG A 84 -5.35 6.55 15.38
CA ARG A 84 -6.43 7.06 14.53
C ARG A 84 -6.07 8.36 13.81
N GLU A 85 -5.48 9.32 14.52
CA GLU A 85 -5.21 10.65 13.94
C GLU A 85 -4.21 10.56 12.80
N VAL A 86 -3.09 9.86 13.04
CA VAL A 86 -2.04 9.64 12.03
C VAL A 86 -2.61 8.88 10.84
N LEU A 87 -3.26 7.74 11.07
CA LEU A 87 -3.74 6.88 9.99
C LEU A 87 -4.85 7.51 9.16
N THR A 88 -5.82 8.19 9.78
CA THR A 88 -6.90 8.86 9.02
C THR A 88 -6.37 10.04 8.21
N LYS A 89 -5.37 10.77 8.73
CA LYS A 89 -4.71 11.86 8.00
C LYS A 89 -3.94 11.35 6.80
N ASP A 90 -3.16 10.28 6.97
CA ASP A 90 -2.36 9.72 5.88
C ASP A 90 -3.25 9.04 4.82
N LEU A 91 -4.30 8.35 5.26
CA LEU A 91 -5.31 7.81 4.35
C LEU A 91 -6.00 8.93 3.55
N ALA A 92 -6.44 10.00 4.20
CA ALA A 92 -7.09 11.12 3.52
C ALA A 92 -6.20 11.76 2.44
N LYS A 93 -4.90 11.88 2.70
CA LYS A 93 -3.91 12.35 1.72
C LYS A 93 -3.70 11.36 0.57
N ALA A 94 -3.77 10.06 0.84
CA ALA A 94 -3.54 9.02 -0.15
C ALA A 94 -4.73 8.85 -1.11
N LEU A 95 -5.97 9.03 -0.64
CA LEU A 95 -7.21 8.78 -1.38
C LEU A 95 -7.28 9.39 -2.80
N PRO A 96 -6.86 10.64 -3.04
CA PRO A 96 -6.86 11.22 -4.39
C PRO A 96 -6.02 10.45 -5.42
N ASN A 97 -5.06 9.63 -4.99
CA ASN A 97 -4.25 8.80 -5.88
C ASN A 97 -4.96 7.50 -6.32
N PHE A 98 -6.04 7.13 -5.64
CA PHE A 98 -6.78 5.88 -5.89
C PHE A 98 -8.16 6.11 -6.51
N LEU A 99 -8.70 7.32 -6.40
CA LEU A 99 -10.02 7.68 -6.92
C LEU A 99 -9.87 8.35 -8.29
N SER A 100 -10.69 7.92 -9.25
CA SER A 100 -10.71 8.50 -10.60
C SER A 100 -11.27 9.93 -10.62
N ASP A 101 -12.18 10.21 -9.70
CA ASP A 101 -12.80 11.52 -9.56
C ASP A 101 -12.04 12.38 -8.55
N LYS A 102 -11.96 13.68 -8.84
CA LYS A 102 -11.41 14.65 -7.89
C LYS A 102 -12.27 14.66 -6.63
N ILE A 103 -11.68 14.18 -5.53
CA ILE A 103 -12.23 14.29 -4.18
C ILE A 103 -11.69 15.56 -3.52
N ASP A 104 -12.57 16.31 -2.85
CA ASP A 104 -12.15 17.44 -2.02
C ASP A 104 -11.66 16.96 -0.64
N ASP A 105 -10.91 17.81 0.06
CA ASP A 105 -10.31 17.48 1.36
C ASP A 105 -11.34 17.03 2.41
N LYS A 106 -12.55 17.59 2.36
CA LYS A 106 -13.61 17.26 3.31
C LYS A 106 -14.12 15.85 3.08
N LYS A 107 -14.46 15.52 1.83
CA LYS A 107 -14.90 14.18 1.44
C LYS A 107 -13.79 13.15 1.64
N ALA A 108 -12.54 13.51 1.37
CA ALA A 108 -11.39 12.62 1.61
C ALA A 108 -11.26 12.32 3.10
N ALA A 109 -11.41 13.32 3.97
CA ALA A 109 -11.41 13.12 5.41
C ALA A 109 -12.60 12.24 5.86
N GLU A 110 -13.81 12.49 5.37
CA GLU A 110 -15.00 11.67 5.70
C GLU A 110 -14.79 10.21 5.30
N LEU A 111 -14.38 9.95 4.06
CA LEU A 111 -14.11 8.61 3.55
C LEU A 111 -12.97 7.91 4.31
N ALA A 112 -11.90 8.63 4.66
CA ALA A 112 -10.81 8.09 5.45
C ALA A 112 -11.26 7.67 6.86
N ASN A 113 -12.15 8.44 7.49
CA ASN A 113 -12.71 8.10 8.79
C ASN A 113 -13.61 6.85 8.72
N GLU A 114 -14.41 6.72 7.67
CA GLU A 114 -15.24 5.52 7.46
C GLU A 114 -14.39 4.27 7.24
N ILE A 115 -13.44 4.33 6.31
CA ILE A 115 -12.54 3.20 6.02
C ILE A 115 -11.74 2.84 7.27
N TYR A 116 -11.23 3.83 8.01
CA TYR A 116 -10.55 3.56 9.28
C TYR A 116 -11.48 2.85 10.25
N HIS A 117 -12.72 3.30 10.44
CA HIS A 117 -13.67 2.67 11.35
C HIS A 117 -13.83 1.17 11.03
N ASP A 118 -14.03 0.86 9.74
CA ASP A 118 -14.23 -0.50 9.24
C ASP A 118 -12.96 -1.38 9.40
N CYS A 119 -11.77 -0.77 9.41
CA CYS A 119 -10.47 -1.47 9.44
C CYS A 119 -9.67 -1.32 10.74
N SER A 120 -10.19 -0.60 11.73
CA SER A 120 -9.45 -0.11 12.92
C SER A 120 -8.95 -1.17 13.89
N VAL A 121 -9.33 -2.43 13.73
CA VAL A 121 -8.91 -3.52 14.63
C VAL A 121 -7.55 -4.07 14.16
N PRO A 122 -6.47 -3.92 14.96
CA PRO A 122 -5.17 -4.49 14.60
C PRO A 122 -5.22 -6.02 14.59
N LYS A 123 -4.74 -6.62 13.49
CA LYS A 123 -4.72 -8.09 13.30
C LYS A 123 -3.31 -8.53 12.91
N GLY A 124 -2.78 -9.54 13.59
CA GLY A 124 -1.43 -10.06 13.35
C GLY A 124 -0.57 -10.03 14.60
N GLU A 125 0.54 -10.77 14.56
CA GLU A 125 1.46 -10.94 15.68
C GLU A 125 2.49 -9.80 15.74
N SER A 126 3.01 -9.39 14.59
CA SER A 126 4.01 -8.31 14.49
C SER A 126 3.39 -6.96 14.13
N ALA A 127 4.12 -5.86 14.41
CA ALA A 127 3.70 -4.52 14.00
C ALA A 127 3.58 -4.40 12.47
N VAL A 128 4.52 -4.99 11.72
CA VAL A 128 4.50 -5.00 10.25
C VAL A 128 3.27 -5.77 9.75
N GLU A 129 2.98 -6.94 10.31
CA GLU A 129 1.81 -7.74 9.92
C GLU A 129 0.50 -6.97 10.18
N LYS A 130 0.41 -6.28 11.32
CA LYS A 130 -0.75 -5.44 11.66
C LYS A 130 -0.96 -4.33 10.63
N VAL A 131 0.10 -3.61 10.25
CA VAL A 131 -0.02 -2.55 9.23
C VAL A 131 -0.35 -3.12 7.85
N ALA A 132 0.23 -4.26 7.47
CA ALA A 132 -0.10 -4.93 6.21
C ALA A 132 -1.58 -5.36 6.16
N ASN A 133 -2.08 -5.95 7.25
CA ASN A 133 -3.49 -6.34 7.36
C ASN A 133 -4.45 -5.13 7.38
N PHE A 134 -4.05 -4.03 8.02
CA PHE A 134 -4.77 -2.77 7.97
C PHE A 134 -4.83 -2.20 6.54
N HIS A 135 -3.69 -2.11 5.86
CA HIS A 135 -3.59 -1.70 4.45
C HIS A 135 -4.50 -2.54 3.55
N ASN A 136 -4.45 -3.86 3.71
CA ASN A 136 -5.25 -4.77 2.88
C ASN A 136 -6.76 -4.56 3.13
N CYS A 137 -7.16 -4.35 4.38
CA CYS A 137 -8.55 -3.98 4.69
C CYS A 137 -8.94 -2.64 4.04
N MET A 138 -8.09 -1.61 4.13
CA MET A 138 -8.39 -0.30 3.53
C MET A 138 -8.60 -0.38 2.03
N ILE A 139 -7.78 -1.14 1.31
CA ILE A 139 -7.91 -1.33 -0.13
C ILE A 139 -9.23 -2.02 -0.48
N VAL A 140 -9.64 -3.02 0.29
CA VAL A 140 -10.93 -3.70 0.11
C VAL A 140 -12.10 -2.75 0.35
N GLU A 141 -12.10 -1.99 1.44
CA GLU A 141 -13.18 -1.04 1.74
C GLU A 141 -13.22 0.12 0.75
N LEU A 142 -12.06 0.60 0.30
CA LEU A 142 -11.97 1.63 -0.73
C LEU A 142 -12.62 1.17 -2.03
N LYS A 143 -12.34 -0.05 -2.51
CA LYS A 143 -12.97 -0.61 -3.72
C LYS A 143 -14.49 -0.70 -3.58
N LYS A 144 -14.99 -1.12 -2.42
CA LYS A 144 -16.45 -1.19 -2.14
C LYS A 144 -17.09 0.19 -2.20
N LYS A 145 -16.46 1.19 -1.59
CA LYS A 145 -17.00 2.55 -1.52
C LYS A 145 -16.85 3.31 -2.83
N ALA A 146 -15.75 3.13 -3.57
CA ALA A 146 -15.54 3.73 -4.88
C ALA A 146 -16.49 3.21 -5.97
N THR A 147 -17.03 2.00 -5.81
CA THR A 147 -18.06 1.44 -6.72
C THR A 147 -19.49 1.80 -6.32
N ALA A 148 -19.68 2.40 -5.14
CA ALA A 148 -20.98 2.84 -4.62
C ALA A 148 -21.28 4.33 -4.89
N VAL A 149 -20.32 5.06 -5.46
CA VAL A 149 -20.42 6.46 -5.93
C VAL A 149 -20.68 6.47 -7.43
#